data_AF-A0A6B0XZ48-F1
#
_entry.id   AF-A0A6B0XZ48-F1
#
_cell.length_a   1.000
_cell.length_b   1.000
_cell.length_c   1.000
_cell.angle_alpha   90.00
_cell.angle_beta   90.00
_cell.angle_gamma   90.00
#
_symmetry.space_group_name_H-M   'P 1'
#
loop_
_entity.id
_entity.type
_entity.pdbx_description
1 polymer ?
#
loop_
_entity_poly.entity_id
_entity_poly.type
_entity_poly.pdbx_seq_one_letter_code
_entity_poly.pdbx_strand_id
1 'polypeptide(L)' 'MKLIEERVIAVPPDIVWGSILDAEVLKNCIPGCEELTGNLDDGFEAVVVQKVGPVKATF' A
#
# COMPACT_ATOMS: atom_id res chain seq x y z
N MET A 1 -12.83 14.60 2.99
CA MET A 1 -13.16 13.63 4.05
C MET A 1 -11.90 13.43 4.88
N LYS A 2 -11.96 13.48 6.22
CA LYS A 2 -10.78 13.30 7.09
C LYS A 2 -10.94 11.95 7.81
N LEU A 3 -10.04 11.02 7.51
CA LEU A 3 -9.96 9.71 8.17
C LEU A 3 -8.78 9.78 9.16
N ILE A 4 -9.03 9.40 10.41
CA ILE A 4 -8.02 9.29 11.47
C ILE A 4 -8.18 7.90 12.07
N GLU A 5 -7.13 7.09 12.02
CA GLU A 5 -7.05 5.77 12.62
C GLU A 5 -5.70 5.61 13.32
N GLU A 6 -5.66 4.79 14.37
CA GLU A 6 -4.44 4.41 15.07
C GLU A 6 -4.42 2.89 15.24
N ARG A 7 -3.25 2.26 15.10
CA ARG A 7 -3.04 0.86 15.43
C ARG A 7 -1.71 0.63 16.13
N VAL A 8 -1.73 -0.24 17.13
CA VAL A 8 -0.54 -0.72 17.82
C VAL A 8 -0.03 -1.99 17.12
N ILE A 9 1.25 -1.99 16.75
CA ILE A 9 1.94 -3.15 16.16
C ILE A 9 2.96 -3.64 17.19
N ALA A 10 2.93 -4.93 17.51
CA ALA A 10 3.77 -5.54 18.55
C ALA A 10 5.20 -5.83 18.05
N VAL A 11 5.85 -4.84 17.45
CA VAL A 11 7.25 -4.91 16.97
C VAL A 11 7.96 -3.58 17.25
N PRO A 12 9.31 -3.56 17.26
CA PRO A 12 10.08 -2.33 17.43
C PRO A 12 9.73 -1.26 16.39
N PRO A 13 9.73 0.05 16.77
CA PRO A 13 9.34 1.13 15.85
C PRO A 13 10.17 1.21 14.57
N ASP A 14 11.47 0.90 14.63
CA ASP A 14 12.37 0.87 13.47
C ASP A 14 11.93 -0.15 12.41
N ILE A 15 11.44 -1.32 12.85
CA ILE A 15 10.86 -2.33 11.94
C ILE A 15 9.59 -1.80 11.28
N VAL A 16 8.74 -1.11 12.03
CA VAL A 16 7.51 -0.50 11.48
C VAL A 16 7.88 0.56 10.44
N TRP A 17 8.76 1.50 10.79
CA TRP A 17 9.16 2.58 9.90
C TRP A 17 9.86 2.07 8.65
N GLY A 18 10.70 1.04 8.75
CA GLY A 18 11.29 0.39 7.58
C GLY A 18 10.23 -0.24 6.68
N SER A 19 9.23 -0.91 7.26
CA SER A 19 8.19 -1.62 6.52
C SER A 19 7.25 -0.69 5.76
N ILE A 20 6.84 0.44 6.37
CA ILE A 20 5.88 1.34 5.71
C ILE A 20 6.51 2.19 4.60
N LEU A 21 7.83 2.14 4.45
CA LEU A 21 8.58 2.82 3.39
C LEU A 21 9.12 1.82 2.34
N ASP A 22 8.87 0.52 2.53
CA ASP A 22 9.35 -0.54 1.64
C ASP A 22 8.33 -0.81 0.53
N ALA A 23 8.78 -0.74 -0.73
CA ALA A 23 7.91 -0.87 -1.90
C ALA A 23 7.23 -2.25 -1.99
N GLU A 24 7.94 -3.34 -1.66
CA GLU A 24 7.38 -4.69 -1.70
C GLU A 24 6.33 -4.87 -0.61
N VAL A 25 6.57 -4.32 0.59
CA VAL A 25 5.58 -4.33 1.67
C VAL A 25 4.34 -3.52 1.26
N LEU A 26 4.53 -2.32 0.70
CA LEU A 26 3.43 -1.48 0.23
C LEU A 26 2.60 -2.19 -0.84
N LYS A 27 3.24 -2.82 -1.83
CA LYS A 27 2.56 -3.59 -2.88
C LYS A 27 1.68 -4.70 -2.30
N ASN A 28 2.21 -5.44 -1.33
CA ASN A 28 1.46 -6.51 -0.66
C ASN A 28 0.28 -5.99 0.19
N CYS A 29 0.36 -4.76 0.69
CA CYS A 29 -0.69 -4.15 1.50
C CYS A 29 -1.82 -3.52 0.67
N ILE A 30 -1.61 -3.24 -0.62
CA ILE A 30 -2.61 -2.63 -1.51
C ILE A 30 -3.43 -3.74 -2.18
N PRO A 31 -4.73 -3.91 -1.85
CA PRO A 31 -5.53 -4.98 -2.40
C PRO A 31 -5.67 -4.88 -3.92
N GLY A 32 -5.29 -5.94 -4.63
CA GLY A 32 -5.36 -6.00 -6.09
C GLY A 32 -4.22 -5.27 -6.81
N CYS A 33 -3.18 -4.81 -6.11
CA CYS A 33 -2.00 -4.22 -6.75
C CYS A 33 -1.24 -5.28 -7.57
N GLU A 34 -1.17 -5.08 -8.89
CA GLU A 34 -0.42 -5.94 -9.80
C GLU A 34 1.01 -5.40 -9.99
N GLU A 35 1.17 -4.07 -10.00
CA GLU A 35 2.44 -3.39 -10.19
C GLU A 35 2.56 -2.17 -9.25
N LEU A 36 3.75 -1.94 -8.72
CA LEU A 36 4.10 -0.75 -7.94
C LEU A 36 5.51 -0.34 -8.36
N THR A 37 5.66 0.87 -8.87
CA THR A 37 6.94 1.43 -9.33
C THR A 37 7.18 2.80 -8.72
N GLY A 38 8.43 3.26 -8.72
CA GLY A 38 8.83 4.53 -8.11
C GLY A 38 9.70 4.35 -6.87
N ASN A 39 9.80 5.41 -6.07
CA ASN A 39 10.65 5.47 -4.90
C ASN A 39 10.12 6.49 -3.88
N LEU A 40 10.79 6.65 -2.75
CA LEU A 40 10.35 7.55 -1.67
C LEU A 40 10.48 9.04 -2.01
N ASP A 41 11.44 9.41 -2.85
CA ASP A 41 11.72 10.80 -3.21
C ASP A 41 10.70 11.33 -4.23
N ASP A 42 10.38 10.51 -5.23
CA ASP A 42 9.47 10.88 -6.34
C ASP A 42 8.02 10.40 -6.10
N GLY A 43 7.81 9.49 -5.15
CA GLY A 43 6.54 8.80 -4.91
C GLY A 43 6.41 7.49 -5.69
N PHE A 44 5.31 6.79 -5.44
CA PHE A 44 5.00 5.51 -6.07
C PHE A 44 3.77 5.61 -6.98
N GLU A 45 3.82 4.89 -8.10
CA GLU A 45 2.70 4.67 -9.01
C GLU A 45 2.29 3.19 -8.96
N ALA A 46 1.00 2.92 -8.83
CA ALA A 46 0.45 1.57 -8.66
C ALA A 46 -0.57 1.25 -9.74
N VAL A 47 -0.49 0.06 -10.33
CA VAL A 47 -1.56 -0.52 -11.14
C VAL A 47 -2.38 -1.47 -10.26
N VAL A 48 -3.67 -1.19 -10.11
CA VAL A 48 -4.56 -1.90 -9.18
C VAL A 48 -5.78 -2.44 -9.92
N VAL A 49 -6.01 -3.74 -9.79
CA VAL A 49 -7.21 -4.40 -10.30
C VAL A 49 -8.20 -4.61 -9.17
N GLN A 50 -9.31 -3.87 -9.21
CA GLN A 50 -10.41 -4.05 -8.27
C GLN A 50 -11.54 -4.86 -8.88
N LYS A 51 -11.99 -5.86 -8.12
CA LYS A 51 -13.18 -6.65 -8.42
C LYS A 51 -14.26 -6.30 -7.41
N VAL A 52 -15.29 -5.61 -7.86
CA VAL A 52 -16.46 -5.25 -7.04
C VAL A 52 -17.69 -5.86 -7.70
N GLY A 53 -18.21 -6.94 -7.13
CA GLY A 53 -19.31 -7.70 -7.71
C GLY A 53 -19.00 -8.19 -9.14
N PRO A 54 -19.85 -7.94 -10.14
CA PRO A 54 -19.59 -8.34 -11.53
C PRO A 54 -18.58 -7.44 -12.26
N VAL A 55 -18.13 -6.34 -11.64
CA VAL A 55 -17.26 -5.35 -12.28
C VAL A 55 -15.80 -5.65 -11.96
N LYS A 56 -14.98 -5.77 -13.01
CA LYS A 56 -13.52 -5.78 -12.94
C LYS A 56 -13.01 -4.48 -13.57
N ALA A 57 -12.32 -3.66 -12.78
CA ALA A 57 -11.72 -2.40 -13.24
C ALA A 57 -10.23 -2.39 -12.90
N THR A 58 -9.45 -1.76 -13.78
CA THR A 58 -8.01 -1.52 -13.60
C THR A 58 -7.82 -0.02 -13.44
N PHE A 59 -7.05 0.38 -12.41
CA PHE A 59 -6.72 1.75 -12.06
C PHE A 59 -5.21 1.92 -12.00
#